data_AF-X1QK51-F1
#
_entry.id   AF-X1QK51-F1
#
_cell.length_a   1.000
_cell.length_b   1.000
_cell.length_c   1.000
_cell.angle_alpha   90.00
_cell.angle_beta   90.00
_cell.angle_gamma   90.00
#
_symmetry.space_group_name_H-M   'P 1'
#
loop_
_entity.id
_entity.type
_entity.pdbx_description
1 polymer ?
#
loop_
_entity_poly.entity_id
_entity_poly.type
_entity_poly.pdbx_seq_one_letter_code
_entity_poly.pdbx_strand_id
1 'polypeptide(L)'
;PVLALAAAIVYGIVATGEIDTLKTELASVQSVLASTQAQLSSTKQTLTSTQSELSSTQLNLDSTEAELSSTEQILTSTQSELGSTKEILASTQADLSSTKQRLSLTQAELTSTNQELSSAQQALTNLQATLSSTQQQLAVAQETLEGLGITLSTSKECSDVALIDNPIATNPTWSQLMAFLSQDQTEKHTYIKDVYDCSQFSRDVHNNAETAGIRAAEVHVEFRDEV
;
A
#
# COMPACT_ATOMS: atom_id res chain seq x y z
N PRO A 1 118.23 -85.39 27.02
CA PRO A 1 117.06 -85.41 27.94
C PRO A 1 116.65 -84.01 28.45
N VAL A 2 117.59 -83.20 28.95
CA VAL A 2 117.31 -81.92 29.64
C VAL A 2 116.84 -80.79 28.69
N LEU A 3 117.43 -80.67 27.50
CA LEU A 3 117.05 -79.67 26.48
C LEU A 3 115.63 -79.85 25.93
N ALA A 4 115.18 -81.10 25.75
CA ALA A 4 113.82 -81.42 25.31
C ALA A 4 112.78 -81.07 26.38
N LEU A 5 113.13 -81.24 27.66
CA LEU A 5 112.28 -80.87 28.79
C LEU A 5 112.14 -79.35 28.91
N ALA A 6 113.24 -78.60 28.74
CA ALA A 6 113.22 -77.13 28.77
C ALA A 6 112.41 -76.53 27.59
N ALA A 7 112.54 -77.08 26.39
CA ALA A 7 111.75 -76.66 25.23
C ALA A 7 110.24 -76.95 25.40
N ALA A 8 109.89 -78.11 25.99
CA ALA A 8 108.51 -78.45 26.31
C ALA A 8 107.91 -77.53 27.38
N ILE A 9 108.71 -77.11 28.37
CA ILE A 9 108.29 -76.15 29.41
C ILE A 9 108.06 -74.76 28.81
N VAL A 10 108.99 -74.25 27.98
CA VAL A 10 108.85 -72.94 27.33
C VAL A 10 107.65 -72.92 26.37
N TYR A 11 107.48 -73.98 25.57
CA TYR A 11 106.32 -74.12 24.69
C TYR A 11 105.01 -74.23 25.48
N GLY A 12 105.00 -74.95 26.60
CA GLY A 12 103.87 -75.02 27.52
C GLY A 12 103.50 -73.66 28.10
N ILE A 13 104.48 -72.86 28.54
CA ILE A 13 104.27 -71.50 29.09
C ILE A 13 103.71 -70.55 28.02
N VAL A 14 104.27 -70.56 26.80
CA VAL A 14 103.79 -69.74 25.68
C VAL A 14 102.36 -70.14 25.28
N ALA A 15 102.10 -71.44 25.13
CA ALA A 15 100.76 -71.95 24.82
C ALA A 15 99.73 -71.62 25.91
N THR A 16 100.11 -71.65 27.20
CA THR A 16 99.22 -71.22 28.28
C THR A 16 98.94 -69.71 28.25
N GLY A 17 99.93 -68.89 27.91
CA GLY A 17 99.75 -67.43 27.78
C GLY A 17 98.81 -67.06 26.62
N GLU A 18 98.90 -67.75 25.48
CA GLU A 18 97.98 -67.57 24.35
C GLU A 18 96.54 -67.99 24.70
N ILE A 19 96.36 -69.10 25.45
CA ILE A 19 95.05 -69.55 25.93
C ILE A 19 94.41 -68.54 26.89
N ASP A 20 95.18 -67.97 27.82
CA ASP A 20 94.67 -66.98 28.76
C ASP A 20 94.31 -65.65 28.08
N THR A 21 95.06 -65.28 27.03
CA THR A 21 94.73 -64.12 26.17
C THR A 21 93.40 -64.36 25.44
N LEU A 22 93.23 -65.52 24.79
CA LEU A 22 92.00 -65.91 24.11
C LEU A 22 90.78 -65.98 25.04
N LYS A 23 90.95 -66.48 26.28
CA LYS A 23 89.87 -66.46 27.30
C LYS A 23 89.45 -65.03 27.64
N THR A 24 90.42 -64.13 27.77
CA THR A 24 90.15 -62.73 28.11
C THR A 24 89.43 -62.03 26.96
N GLU A 25 89.86 -62.26 25.71
CA GLU A 25 89.17 -61.76 24.52
C GLU A 25 87.76 -62.32 24.39
N LEU A 26 87.57 -63.62 24.61
CA LEU A 26 86.24 -64.25 24.59
C LEU A 26 85.31 -63.63 25.64
N ALA A 27 85.79 -63.42 26.86
CA ALA A 27 85.04 -62.76 27.93
C ALA A 27 84.67 -61.32 27.54
N SER A 28 85.59 -60.59 26.90
CA SER A 28 85.32 -59.24 26.37
C SER A 28 84.24 -59.25 25.29
N VAL A 29 84.33 -60.15 24.31
CA VAL A 29 83.33 -60.31 23.24
C VAL A 29 81.97 -60.68 23.81
N GLN A 30 81.91 -61.59 24.80
CA GLN A 30 80.66 -61.95 25.48
C GLN A 30 80.02 -60.75 26.19
N SER A 31 80.84 -59.91 26.85
CA SER A 31 80.37 -58.68 27.49
C SER A 31 79.81 -57.68 26.47
N VAL A 32 80.51 -57.47 25.35
CA VAL A 32 80.05 -56.60 24.26
C VAL A 32 78.76 -57.11 23.63
N LEU A 33 78.65 -58.43 23.42
CA LEU A 33 77.43 -59.06 22.88
C LEU A 33 76.24 -58.86 23.82
N ALA A 34 76.42 -59.09 25.12
CA ALA A 34 75.37 -58.87 26.12
C ALA A 34 74.93 -57.40 26.17
N SER A 35 75.88 -56.47 26.12
CA SER A 35 75.60 -55.04 26.05
C SER A 35 74.81 -54.67 24.78
N THR A 36 75.22 -55.20 23.63
CA THR A 36 74.55 -54.97 22.34
C THR A 36 73.12 -55.53 22.34
N GLN A 37 72.91 -56.72 22.93
CA GLN A 37 71.58 -57.32 23.07
C GLN A 37 70.67 -56.49 23.98
N ALA A 38 71.21 -55.93 25.06
CA ALA A 38 70.47 -55.03 25.95
C ALA A 38 70.08 -53.73 25.22
N GLN A 39 71.00 -53.12 24.48
CA GLN A 39 70.74 -51.93 23.66
C GLN A 39 69.66 -52.20 22.61
N LEU A 40 69.77 -53.30 21.86
CA LEU A 40 68.77 -53.70 20.86
C LEU A 40 67.38 -53.89 21.48
N SER A 41 67.31 -54.51 22.66
CA SER A 41 66.05 -54.71 23.38
C SER A 41 65.44 -53.38 23.80
N SER A 42 66.26 -52.43 24.30
CA SER A 42 65.83 -51.08 24.63
C SER A 42 65.33 -50.32 23.39
N THR A 43 66.07 -50.38 22.27
CA THR A 43 65.65 -49.76 21.00
C THR A 43 64.32 -50.32 20.49
N LYS A 44 64.11 -51.64 20.60
CA LYS A 44 62.84 -52.27 20.22
C LYS A 44 61.67 -51.75 21.07
N GLN A 45 61.88 -51.61 22.38
CA GLN A 45 60.86 -51.07 23.28
C GLN A 45 60.52 -49.61 22.96
N THR A 46 61.55 -48.78 22.71
CA THR A 46 61.35 -47.40 22.27
C THR A 46 60.58 -47.34 20.94
N LEU A 47 60.94 -48.16 19.95
CA LEU A 47 60.26 -48.20 18.66
C LEU A 47 58.77 -48.54 18.81
N THR A 48 58.44 -49.56 19.62
CA THR A 48 57.04 -49.92 19.91
C THR A 48 56.29 -48.75 20.56
N SER A 49 56.91 -48.07 21.54
CA SER A 49 56.31 -46.90 22.19
C SER A 49 56.03 -45.79 21.19
N THR A 50 57.00 -45.45 20.35
CA THR A 50 56.86 -44.44 19.30
C THR A 50 55.77 -44.81 18.29
N GLN A 51 55.64 -46.09 17.90
CA GLN A 51 54.57 -46.55 17.02
C GLN A 51 53.18 -46.40 17.65
N SER A 52 53.04 -46.67 18.95
CA SER A 52 51.79 -46.44 19.69
C SER A 52 51.44 -44.95 19.81
N GLU A 53 52.42 -44.09 20.08
CA GLU A 53 52.25 -42.64 20.12
C GLU A 53 51.85 -42.07 18.76
N LEU A 54 52.49 -42.54 17.68
CA LEU A 54 52.15 -42.14 16.31
C LEU A 54 50.72 -42.54 15.95
N SER A 55 50.32 -43.77 16.28
CA SER A 55 48.95 -44.26 16.03
C SER A 55 47.92 -43.43 16.80
N SER A 56 48.21 -43.07 18.06
CA SER A 56 47.34 -42.23 18.87
C SER A 56 47.24 -40.80 18.31
N THR A 57 48.35 -40.26 17.83
CA THR A 57 48.40 -38.94 17.19
C THR A 57 47.57 -38.92 15.90
N GLN A 58 47.65 -39.98 15.08
CA GLN A 58 46.86 -40.09 13.87
C GLN A 58 45.35 -40.10 14.17
N LEU A 59 44.91 -40.88 15.17
CA LEU A 59 43.50 -40.90 15.57
C LEU A 59 43.00 -39.52 16.05
N ASN A 60 43.84 -38.80 16.79
CA ASN A 60 43.49 -37.45 17.25
C ASN A 60 43.42 -36.45 16.08
N LEU A 61 44.30 -36.58 15.09
CA LEU A 61 44.27 -35.77 13.88
C LEU A 61 42.99 -36.02 13.09
N ASP A 62 42.66 -37.29 12.82
CA ASP A 62 41.43 -37.68 12.11
C ASP A 62 40.17 -37.15 12.82
N SER A 63 40.14 -37.22 14.16
CA SER A 63 39.04 -36.66 14.97
C SER A 63 38.95 -35.14 14.83
N THR A 64 40.08 -34.44 14.85
CA THR A 64 40.13 -32.98 14.72
C THR A 64 39.67 -32.53 13.33
N GLU A 65 40.08 -33.26 12.28
CA GLU A 65 39.64 -32.99 10.90
C GLU A 65 38.12 -33.17 10.74
N ALA A 66 37.55 -34.20 11.37
CA ALA A 66 36.10 -34.42 11.36
C ALA A 66 35.34 -33.30 12.10
N GLU A 67 35.83 -32.86 13.25
CA GLU A 67 35.24 -31.73 14.00
C GLU A 67 35.33 -30.41 13.23
N LEU A 68 36.45 -30.15 12.56
CA LEU A 68 36.62 -28.98 11.70
C LEU A 68 35.61 -28.99 10.55
N SER A 69 35.49 -30.11 9.84
CA SER A 69 34.53 -30.26 8.73
C SER A 69 33.08 -30.03 9.19
N SER A 70 32.72 -30.56 10.37
CA SER A 70 31.40 -30.33 10.98
C SER A 70 31.16 -28.84 11.28
N THR A 71 32.18 -28.17 11.85
CA THR A 71 32.13 -26.74 12.16
C THR A 71 31.96 -25.88 10.91
N GLU A 72 32.66 -26.21 9.82
CA GLU A 72 32.53 -25.50 8.53
C GLU A 72 31.13 -25.64 7.93
N GLN A 73 30.51 -26.83 8.04
CA GLN A 73 29.13 -27.06 7.59
C GLN A 73 28.13 -26.24 8.41
N ILE A 74 28.28 -26.23 9.74
CA ILE A 74 27.43 -25.41 10.62
C ILE A 74 27.57 -23.92 10.27
N LEU A 75 28.80 -23.43 10.11
CA LEU A 75 29.06 -22.04 9.75
C LEU A 75 28.38 -21.65 8.43
N THR A 76 28.48 -22.52 7.42
CA THR A 76 27.83 -22.30 6.13
C THR A 76 26.30 -22.24 6.27
N SER A 77 25.71 -23.14 7.05
CA SER A 77 24.27 -23.13 7.34
C SER A 77 23.85 -21.83 8.04
N THR A 78 24.57 -21.43 9.08
CA THR A 78 24.29 -20.19 9.83
C THR A 78 24.41 -18.95 8.95
N GLN A 79 25.40 -18.90 8.04
CA GLN A 79 25.54 -17.80 7.09
C GLN A 79 24.35 -17.72 6.12
N SER A 80 23.87 -18.87 5.64
CA SER A 80 22.68 -18.93 4.78
C SER A 80 21.42 -18.44 5.52
N GLU A 81 21.20 -18.91 6.76
CA GLU A 81 20.06 -18.48 7.58
C GLU A 81 20.09 -16.98 7.89
N LEU A 82 21.28 -16.43 8.17
CA LEU A 82 21.47 -15.00 8.37
C LEU A 82 21.13 -14.21 7.10
N GLY A 83 21.52 -14.72 5.93
CA GLY A 83 21.14 -14.14 4.63
C GLY A 83 19.63 -14.05 4.46
N SER A 84 18.93 -15.16 4.60
CA SER A 84 17.46 -15.22 4.52
C SER A 84 16.78 -14.30 5.53
N THR A 85 17.29 -14.24 6.75
CA THR A 85 16.75 -13.36 7.81
C THR A 85 16.88 -11.88 7.42
N LYS A 86 18.00 -11.47 6.82
CA LYS A 86 18.19 -10.09 6.34
C LYS A 86 17.22 -9.72 5.23
N GLU A 87 16.94 -10.64 4.30
CA GLU A 87 15.98 -10.42 3.21
C GLU A 87 14.55 -10.25 3.75
N ILE A 88 14.13 -11.12 4.67
CA ILE A 88 12.83 -11.03 5.34
C ILE A 88 12.70 -9.69 6.10
N LEU A 89 13.74 -9.27 6.81
CA LEU A 89 13.75 -7.99 7.51
C LEU A 89 13.59 -6.81 6.56
N ALA A 90 14.31 -6.81 5.44
CA ALA A 90 14.21 -5.76 4.42
C ALA A 90 12.79 -5.69 3.82
N SER A 91 12.19 -6.84 3.49
CA SER A 91 10.80 -6.92 3.02
C SER A 91 9.82 -6.35 4.05
N THR A 92 9.96 -6.75 5.32
CA THR A 92 9.10 -6.28 6.41
C THR A 92 9.20 -4.76 6.60
N GLN A 93 10.40 -4.19 6.47
CA GLN A 93 10.61 -2.73 6.54
C GLN A 93 9.93 -1.99 5.39
N ALA A 94 9.98 -2.54 4.17
CA ALA A 94 9.29 -1.97 3.01
C ALA A 94 7.76 -2.00 3.18
N ASP A 95 7.21 -3.12 3.65
CA ASP A 95 5.77 -3.27 3.90
C ASP A 95 5.28 -2.32 4.99
N LEU A 96 6.06 -2.13 6.05
CA LEU A 96 5.76 -1.16 7.10
C LEU A 96 5.72 0.28 6.56
N SER A 97 6.65 0.64 5.69
CA SER A 97 6.70 1.98 5.08
C SER A 97 5.48 2.23 4.18
N SER A 98 5.14 1.25 3.33
CA SER A 98 3.93 1.28 2.49
C SER A 98 2.65 1.42 3.33
N THR A 99 2.55 0.67 4.44
CA THR A 99 1.41 0.73 5.36
C THR A 99 1.28 2.12 5.99
N LYS A 100 2.39 2.74 6.42
CA LYS A 100 2.39 4.11 6.97
C LYS A 100 1.91 5.14 5.94
N GLN A 101 2.35 5.02 4.69
CA GLN A 101 1.91 5.91 3.62
C GLN A 101 0.40 5.79 3.38
N ARG A 102 -0.12 4.56 3.28
CA ARG A 102 -1.55 4.30 3.12
C ARG A 102 -2.38 4.88 4.27
N LEU A 103 -1.92 4.70 5.51
CA LEU A 103 -2.59 5.26 6.68
C LEU A 103 -2.67 6.79 6.62
N SER A 104 -1.58 7.46 6.21
CA SER A 104 -1.56 8.92 6.06
C SER A 104 -2.54 9.40 4.98
N LEU A 105 -2.65 8.69 3.86
CA LEU A 105 -3.61 9.03 2.80
C LEU A 105 -5.05 8.88 3.28
N THR A 106 -5.37 7.75 3.94
CA THR A 106 -6.71 7.52 4.51
C THR A 106 -7.09 8.58 5.56
N GLN A 107 -6.14 9.04 6.39
CA GLN A 107 -6.38 10.13 7.34
C GLN A 107 -6.68 11.47 6.66
N ALA A 108 -6.00 11.77 5.55
CA ALA A 108 -6.27 12.97 4.76
C ALA A 108 -7.65 12.91 4.09
N GLU A 109 -8.00 11.78 3.49
CA GLU A 109 -9.31 11.53 2.90
C GLU A 109 -10.43 11.69 3.94
N LEU A 110 -10.28 11.08 5.12
CA LEU A 110 -11.25 11.20 6.21
C LEU A 110 -11.46 12.66 6.63
N THR A 111 -10.38 13.45 6.68
CA THR A 111 -10.46 14.88 7.01
C THR A 111 -11.23 15.65 5.94
N SER A 112 -10.96 15.37 4.65
CA SER A 112 -11.69 15.98 3.52
C SER A 112 -13.19 15.65 3.57
N THR A 113 -13.53 14.37 3.75
CA THR A 113 -14.93 13.93 3.85
C THR A 113 -15.66 14.58 5.02
N ASN A 114 -15.00 14.77 6.17
CA ASN A 114 -15.60 15.47 7.31
C ASN A 114 -15.86 16.95 7.01
N GLN A 115 -14.97 17.63 6.27
CA GLN A 115 -15.17 19.02 5.85
C GLN A 115 -16.34 19.15 4.86
N GLU A 116 -16.42 18.23 3.90
CA GLU A 116 -17.54 18.16 2.95
C GLU A 116 -18.88 17.92 3.66
N LEU A 117 -18.90 16.99 4.62
CA LEU A 117 -20.08 16.70 5.43
C LEU A 117 -20.54 17.93 6.22
N SER A 118 -19.61 18.64 6.87
CA SER A 118 -19.93 19.88 7.60
C SER A 118 -20.48 20.98 6.68
N SER A 119 -19.93 21.11 5.48
CA SER A 119 -20.39 22.06 4.46
C SER A 119 -21.81 21.71 3.98
N ALA A 120 -22.08 20.43 3.73
CA ALA A 120 -23.39 19.94 3.33
C ALA A 120 -24.45 20.17 4.43
N GLN A 121 -24.08 19.96 5.70
CA GLN A 121 -24.95 20.25 6.84
C GLN A 121 -25.32 21.73 6.93
N GLN A 122 -24.36 22.64 6.77
CA GLN A 122 -24.64 24.08 6.73
C GLN A 122 -25.54 24.47 5.55
N ALA A 123 -25.28 23.91 4.35
CA ALA A 123 -26.13 24.15 3.19
C ALA A 123 -27.57 23.69 3.42
N LEU A 124 -27.76 22.53 4.06
CA LEU A 124 -29.08 22.02 4.42
C LEU A 124 -29.81 22.95 5.40
N THR A 125 -29.13 23.44 6.44
CA THR A 125 -29.70 24.41 7.39
C THR A 125 -30.13 25.71 6.69
N ASN A 126 -29.31 26.23 5.78
CA ASN A 126 -29.63 27.44 5.02
C ASN A 126 -30.83 27.22 4.09
N LEU A 127 -30.92 26.06 3.45
CA LEU A 127 -32.06 25.71 2.60
C LEU A 127 -33.36 25.60 3.41
N GLN A 128 -33.30 24.99 4.60
CA GLN A 128 -34.45 24.91 5.50
C GLN A 128 -34.91 26.31 5.95
N ALA A 129 -33.98 27.21 6.30
CA ALA A 129 -34.32 28.58 6.64
C ALA A 129 -34.97 29.34 5.47
N THR A 130 -34.44 29.14 4.26
CA THR A 130 -34.99 29.74 3.03
C THR A 130 -36.40 29.20 2.76
N LEU A 131 -36.61 27.89 2.87
CA LEU A 131 -37.92 27.27 2.67
C LEU A 131 -38.97 27.82 3.64
N SER A 132 -38.64 27.92 4.93
CA SER A 132 -39.52 28.51 5.94
C SER A 132 -39.87 29.96 5.63
N SER A 133 -38.89 30.75 5.18
CA SER A 133 -39.12 32.15 4.79
C SER A 133 -40.04 32.25 3.57
N THR A 134 -39.83 31.43 2.54
CA THR A 134 -40.70 31.37 1.35
C THR A 134 -42.11 30.93 1.71
N GLN A 135 -42.27 29.95 2.60
CA GLN A 135 -43.58 29.51 3.08
C GLN A 135 -44.32 30.65 3.82
N GLN A 136 -43.61 31.41 4.65
CA GLN A 136 -44.19 32.57 5.34
C GLN A 136 -44.60 33.67 4.35
N GLN A 137 -43.76 33.96 3.35
CA GLN A 137 -44.09 34.91 2.28
C GLN A 137 -45.31 34.47 1.47
N LEU A 138 -45.40 33.18 1.13
CA LEU A 138 -46.55 32.63 0.42
C LEU A 138 -47.85 32.78 1.24
N ALA A 139 -47.80 32.48 2.53
CA ALA A 139 -48.95 32.66 3.42
C ALA A 139 -49.41 34.12 3.48
N VAL A 140 -48.48 35.07 3.62
CA VAL A 140 -48.80 36.51 3.60
C VAL A 140 -49.39 36.94 2.25
N ALA A 141 -48.86 36.43 1.14
CA ALA A 141 -49.39 36.73 -0.19
C ALA A 141 -50.82 36.20 -0.38
N GLN A 142 -51.10 34.99 0.12
CA GLN A 142 -52.45 34.40 0.12
C GLN A 142 -53.43 35.22 0.96
N GLU A 143 -53.06 35.57 2.20
CA GLU A 143 -53.88 36.42 3.08
C GLU A 143 -54.15 37.81 2.47
N THR A 144 -53.13 38.41 1.83
CA THR A 144 -53.28 39.69 1.13
C THR A 144 -54.26 39.58 -0.03
N LEU A 145 -54.18 38.50 -0.82
CA LEU A 145 -55.09 38.28 -1.95
C LEU A 145 -56.55 38.10 -1.48
N GLU A 146 -56.74 37.32 -0.42
CA GLU A 146 -58.06 37.13 0.21
C GLU A 146 -58.62 38.45 0.76
N GLY A 147 -57.80 39.24 1.47
CA GLY A 147 -58.21 40.53 2.04
C GLY A 147 -58.56 41.60 1.01
N LEU A 148 -58.01 41.52 -0.20
CA LEU A 148 -58.37 42.41 -1.31
C LEU A 148 -59.68 41.99 -2.03
N GLY A 149 -60.30 40.86 -1.65
CA GLY A 149 -61.50 40.35 -2.30
C GLY A 149 -61.28 39.91 -3.76
N ILE A 150 -60.02 39.75 -4.18
CA ILE A 150 -59.67 39.37 -5.55
C ILE A 150 -59.89 37.87 -5.71
N THR A 151 -60.90 37.49 -6.48
CA THR A 151 -61.12 36.08 -6.87
C THR A 151 -60.43 35.82 -8.20
N LEU A 152 -59.40 34.98 -8.20
CA LEU A 152 -58.75 34.54 -9.44
C LEU A 152 -59.51 33.33 -10.01
N SER A 153 -60.30 33.55 -11.06
CA SER A 153 -60.89 32.48 -11.85
C SER A 153 -60.10 32.28 -13.14
N THR A 154 -59.92 31.03 -13.54
CA THR A 154 -59.43 30.72 -14.89
C THR A 154 -60.64 30.42 -15.76
N SER A 155 -60.75 31.12 -16.89
CA SER A 155 -61.75 30.84 -17.91
C SER A 155 -61.04 30.60 -19.24
N LYS A 156 -61.53 29.63 -20.00
CA LYS A 156 -61.08 29.40 -21.38
C LYS A 156 -61.70 30.41 -22.35
N GLU A 157 -62.76 31.10 -21.93
CA GLU A 157 -63.51 32.06 -22.72
C GLU A 157 -63.66 33.36 -21.93
N CYS A 158 -63.24 34.48 -22.52
CA CYS A 158 -63.76 35.78 -22.09
C CYS A 158 -65.26 35.81 -22.49
N SER A 159 -66.14 36.33 -21.64
CA SER A 159 -67.60 36.17 -21.76
C SER A 159 -68.19 36.60 -23.12
N ASP A 160 -67.44 37.39 -23.89
CA ASP A 160 -67.93 38.02 -25.10
C ASP A 160 -67.32 37.46 -26.40
N VAL A 161 -66.12 36.84 -26.40
CA VAL A 161 -65.45 36.25 -27.60
C VAL A 161 -64.37 35.22 -27.21
N ALA A 162 -64.14 34.20 -28.06
CA ALA A 162 -63.06 33.21 -27.91
C ALA A 162 -61.64 33.78 -28.12
N LEU A 163 -60.71 33.42 -27.23
CA LEU A 163 -59.28 33.69 -27.38
C LEU A 163 -58.60 32.63 -28.26
N ILE A 164 -57.56 33.04 -28.99
CA ILE A 164 -56.69 32.11 -29.70
C ILE A 164 -55.73 31.49 -28.67
N ASP A 165 -55.88 30.21 -28.38
CA ASP A 165 -54.96 29.43 -27.56
C ASP A 165 -54.04 28.62 -28.49
N ASN A 166 -52.84 29.12 -28.76
CA ASN A 166 -51.91 28.46 -29.66
C ASN A 166 -51.03 27.46 -28.86
N PRO A 167 -51.23 26.13 -29.00
CA PRO A 167 -50.57 25.14 -28.15
C PRO A 167 -49.04 25.07 -28.35
N ILE A 168 -48.53 25.64 -29.44
CA ILE A 168 -47.09 25.70 -29.72
C ILE A 168 -46.46 27.05 -29.34
N ALA A 169 -47.25 28.02 -28.84
CA ALA A 169 -46.71 29.28 -28.36
C ALA A 169 -45.83 29.09 -27.12
N THR A 170 -44.76 29.87 -27.05
CA THR A 170 -43.73 29.77 -26.01
C THR A 170 -43.55 31.07 -25.26
N ASN A 171 -43.01 30.99 -24.04
CA ASN A 171 -42.71 32.18 -23.26
C ASN A 171 -41.60 32.98 -23.95
N PRO A 172 -41.82 34.26 -24.29
CA PRO A 172 -40.84 35.05 -25.01
C PRO A 172 -39.67 35.43 -24.10
N THR A 173 -38.49 35.63 -24.68
CA THR A 173 -37.46 36.47 -24.06
C THR A 173 -37.91 37.93 -24.07
N TRP A 174 -37.33 38.77 -23.19
CA TRP A 174 -37.61 40.21 -23.18
C TRP A 174 -37.43 40.85 -24.57
N SER A 175 -36.37 40.46 -25.29
CA SER A 175 -36.11 40.98 -26.64
C SER A 175 -37.21 40.59 -27.64
N GLN A 176 -37.72 39.36 -27.58
CA GLN A 176 -38.80 38.91 -28.46
C GLN A 176 -40.11 39.63 -28.16
N LEU A 177 -40.43 39.82 -26.86
CA LEU A 177 -41.61 40.57 -26.45
C LEU A 177 -41.58 42.01 -26.95
N MET A 178 -40.46 42.71 -26.75
CA MET A 178 -40.32 44.09 -27.22
C MET A 178 -40.36 44.18 -28.76
N ALA A 179 -39.77 43.22 -29.46
CA ALA A 179 -39.83 43.16 -30.92
C ALA A 179 -41.26 42.98 -31.42
N PHE A 180 -42.06 42.12 -30.78
CA PHE A 180 -43.49 41.98 -31.07
C PHE A 180 -44.25 43.28 -30.81
N LEU A 181 -44.13 43.87 -29.61
CA LEU A 181 -44.87 45.09 -29.26
C LEU A 181 -44.53 46.28 -30.15
N SER A 182 -43.32 46.34 -30.72
CA SER A 182 -42.95 47.38 -31.69
C SER A 182 -43.57 47.21 -33.07
N GLN A 183 -44.06 46.01 -33.39
CA GLN A 183 -44.64 45.65 -34.68
C GLN A 183 -46.16 45.47 -34.62
N ASP A 184 -46.70 45.09 -33.46
CA ASP A 184 -48.14 45.08 -33.23
C ASP A 184 -48.72 46.46 -33.56
N GLN A 185 -49.89 46.48 -34.19
CA GLN A 185 -50.52 47.70 -34.70
C GLN A 185 -51.87 47.96 -34.05
N THR A 186 -52.19 47.23 -32.96
CA THR A 186 -53.50 47.30 -32.34
C THR A 186 -53.79 48.71 -31.84
N GLU A 187 -52.76 49.47 -31.44
CA GLU A 187 -52.86 50.86 -31.03
C GLU A 187 -53.34 51.82 -32.13
N LYS A 188 -53.32 51.40 -33.40
CA LYS A 188 -53.82 52.20 -34.52
C LYS A 188 -55.34 52.18 -34.66
N HIS A 189 -56.02 51.26 -33.98
CA HIS A 189 -57.48 51.22 -33.98
C HIS A 189 -58.06 52.42 -33.22
N THR A 190 -59.19 52.94 -33.70
CA THR A 190 -59.91 54.02 -33.03
C THR A 190 -60.73 53.44 -31.88
N TYR A 191 -60.59 54.01 -30.69
CA TYR A 191 -61.46 53.67 -29.56
C TYR A 191 -62.90 54.07 -29.85
N ILE A 192 -63.81 53.10 -29.80
CA ILE A 192 -65.26 53.31 -29.96
C ILE A 192 -65.94 52.70 -28.74
N LYS A 193 -66.55 53.57 -27.93
CA LYS A 193 -67.26 53.13 -26.72
C LYS A 193 -68.30 52.06 -27.06
N ASP A 194 -68.32 50.97 -26.29
CA ASP A 194 -69.25 49.84 -26.38
C ASP A 194 -69.18 49.05 -27.72
N VAL A 195 -68.13 49.25 -28.53
CA VAL A 195 -67.95 48.58 -29.83
C VAL A 195 -66.50 48.11 -30.04
N TYR A 196 -65.53 48.97 -29.77
CA TYR A 196 -64.09 48.68 -29.81
C TYR A 196 -63.43 49.44 -28.67
N ASP A 197 -63.64 48.92 -27.47
CA ASP A 197 -63.12 49.41 -26.22
C ASP A 197 -61.91 48.58 -25.75
N CYS A 198 -61.46 48.83 -24.52
CA CYS A 198 -60.28 48.22 -23.94
C CYS A 198 -60.26 46.70 -24.05
N SER A 199 -61.41 46.02 -23.99
CA SER A 199 -61.52 44.57 -24.10
C SER A 199 -61.19 44.06 -25.50
N GLN A 200 -61.56 44.81 -26.55
CA GLN A 200 -61.19 44.46 -27.92
C GLN A 200 -59.69 44.71 -28.17
N PHE A 201 -59.13 45.82 -27.65
CA PHE A 201 -57.69 46.09 -27.75
C PHE A 201 -56.85 45.01 -27.04
N SER A 202 -57.18 44.64 -25.80
CA SER A 202 -56.42 43.61 -25.06
C SER A 202 -56.46 42.25 -25.73
N ARG A 203 -57.63 41.87 -26.25
CA ARG A 203 -57.83 40.63 -26.99
C ARG A 203 -57.04 40.58 -28.30
N ASP A 204 -57.04 41.67 -29.06
CA ASP A 204 -56.34 41.70 -30.35
C ASP A 204 -54.82 41.59 -30.15
N VAL A 205 -54.26 42.30 -29.16
CA VAL A 205 -52.84 42.15 -28.78
C VAL A 205 -52.54 40.70 -28.33
N HIS A 206 -53.41 40.10 -27.51
CA HIS A 206 -53.28 38.70 -27.08
C HIS A 206 -53.24 37.74 -28.28
N ASN A 207 -54.24 37.83 -29.16
CA ASN A 207 -54.39 36.94 -30.29
C ASN A 207 -53.28 37.14 -31.33
N ASN A 208 -52.81 38.38 -31.52
CA ASN A 208 -51.65 38.67 -32.37
C ASN A 208 -50.37 38.07 -31.79
N ALA A 209 -50.17 38.13 -30.47
CA ALA A 209 -49.04 37.51 -29.79
C ALA A 209 -49.06 35.98 -29.94
N GLU A 210 -50.19 35.34 -29.67
CA GLU A 210 -50.39 33.90 -29.81
C GLU A 210 -50.18 33.44 -31.27
N THR A 211 -50.66 34.23 -32.24
CA THR A 211 -50.42 34.00 -33.68
C THR A 211 -48.93 34.13 -34.04
N ALA A 212 -48.20 35.05 -33.40
CA ALA A 212 -46.76 35.20 -33.54
C ALA A 212 -45.95 34.13 -32.75
N GLY A 213 -46.62 33.18 -32.09
CA GLY A 213 -46.00 32.12 -31.30
C GLY A 213 -45.51 32.56 -29.91
N ILE A 214 -45.96 33.73 -29.45
CA ILE A 214 -45.70 34.25 -28.12
C ILE A 214 -46.87 33.88 -27.23
N ARG A 215 -46.59 33.12 -26.17
CA ARG A 215 -47.62 32.77 -25.19
C ARG A 215 -48.08 34.01 -24.45
N ALA A 216 -49.37 34.27 -24.49
CA ALA A 216 -50.03 35.40 -23.86
C ALA A 216 -51.14 34.92 -22.93
N ALA A 217 -51.56 35.80 -22.04
CA ALA A 217 -52.75 35.61 -21.23
C ALA A 217 -53.46 36.95 -21.17
N GLU A 218 -54.79 36.93 -21.30
CA GLU A 218 -55.60 38.11 -21.07
C GLU A 218 -56.04 38.16 -19.60
N VAL A 219 -55.90 39.32 -18.96
CA VAL A 219 -56.30 39.53 -17.56
C VAL A 219 -57.43 40.55 -17.54
N HIS A 220 -58.60 40.12 -17.07
CA HIS A 220 -59.77 40.97 -16.89
C HIS A 220 -59.89 41.35 -15.42
N VAL A 221 -60.06 42.65 -15.16
CA VAL A 221 -60.29 43.18 -13.82
C VAL A 221 -61.73 43.68 -13.76
N GLU A 222 -62.60 42.88 -13.17
CA GLU A 222 -63.99 43.25 -12.92
C GLU A 222 -64.11 43.86 -11.51
N PHE A 223 -64.60 45.10 -11.44
CA PHE A 223 -65.05 45.68 -10.18
C PHE A 223 -66.51 45.28 -9.99
N ARG A 224 -66.78 44.39 -9.04
CA ARG A 224 -68.15 44.06 -8.65
C ARG A 224 -68.62 45.08 -7.63
N ASP A 225 -69.76 45.70 -7.89
CA ASP A 225 -70.46 46.48 -6.87
C ASP A 225 -70.91 45.51 -5.76
N GLU A 226 -70.51 45.77 -4.52
CA GLU A 226 -71.04 45.04 -3.36
C GLU A 226 -72.55 45.30 -3.28
N VAL A 227 -73.36 44.23 -3.46
CA VAL A 227 -74.82 44.26 -3.25
C VAL A 227 -75.13 44.06 -1.77
#